data_AF-A0A968J7K0-F1
#
_entry.id   AF-A0A968J7K0-F1
#
_cell.length_a   1.000
_cell.length_b   1.000
_cell.length_c   1.000
_cell.angle_alpha   90.00
_cell.angle_beta   90.00
_cell.angle_gamma   90.00
#
_symmetry.space_group_name_H-M   'P 1'
#
loop_
_entity.id
_entity.type
_entity.pdbx_description
1 polymer ?
#
loop_
_entity_poly.entity_id
_entity_poly.type
_entity_poly.pdbx_seq_one_letter_code
_entity_poly.pdbx_strand_id
1 'polypeptide(L)' 'MTQPALDPEELSLWQAKIRIANQHNIFCHCQQCQREWVASAAEPCSCGSQLVETIACWQFPDD' A
#
# COMPACT_ATOMS: atom_id res chain seq x y z
N MET A 1 13.53 -28.96 -5.73
CA MET A 1 14.40 -27.77 -5.68
C MET A 1 14.14 -27.10 -4.34
N THR A 2 15.09 -27.14 -3.42
CA THR A 2 14.96 -26.52 -2.10
C THR A 2 15.39 -25.07 -2.27
N GLN A 3 14.46 -24.12 -2.15
CA GLN A 3 14.81 -22.70 -2.15
C GLN A 3 15.66 -22.43 -0.91
N PRO A 4 16.85 -21.79 -1.04
CA PRO A 4 17.63 -21.47 0.14
C PRO A 4 16.81 -20.52 1.03
N ALA A 5 16.76 -20.83 2.32
CA ALA A 5 16.21 -19.91 3.29
C ALA A 5 17.07 -18.64 3.31
N LEU A 6 16.42 -17.47 3.29
CA LEU A 6 17.10 -16.19 3.45
C LEU A 6 17.86 -16.18 4.78
N ASP A 7 19.03 -15.57 4.80
CA ASP A 7 19.67 -15.29 6.08
C ASP A 7 18.85 -14.23 6.87
N PRO A 8 19.05 -14.10 8.20
CA PRO A 8 18.26 -13.19 9.01
C PRO A 8 18.35 -11.72 8.60
N GLU A 9 19.47 -11.27 8.05
CA GLU A 9 19.66 -9.88 7.61
C GLU A 9 18.90 -9.63 6.31
N GLU A 10 19.02 -10.54 5.34
CA GLU A 10 18.25 -10.52 4.11
C GLU A 10 16.75 -10.56 4.38
N LEU A 11 16.31 -11.42 5.30
CA LEU A 11 14.91 -11.51 5.70
C LEU A 11 14.41 -10.19 6.31
N SER A 12 15.18 -9.59 7.21
CA SER A 12 14.83 -8.31 7.83
C SER A 12 14.73 -7.18 6.80
N LEU A 13 15.67 -7.14 5.85
CA LEU A 13 15.67 -6.16 4.76
C LEU A 13 14.43 -6.30 3.87
N TRP A 14 14.06 -7.54 3.51
CA TRP A 14 12.86 -7.80 2.73
C TRP A 14 11.59 -7.42 3.47
N GLN A 15 11.46 -7.77 4.76
CA GLN A 15 10.33 -7.37 5.59
C GLN A 15 10.19 -5.85 5.69
N ALA A 16 11.31 -5.12 5.83
CA ALA A 16 11.31 -3.66 5.83
C ALA A 16 10.79 -3.09 4.49
N LYS A 17 11.24 -3.64 3.36
CA LYS A 17 10.77 -3.23 2.02
C LYS A 17 9.28 -3.49 1.82
N ILE A 18 8.80 -4.65 2.27
CA ILE A 18 7.37 -5.01 2.22
C ILE A 18 6.54 -4.05 3.06
N ARG A 19 7.00 -3.71 4.28
CA ARG A 19 6.31 -2.76 5.15
C ARG A 19 6.19 -1.37 4.51
N ILE A 20 7.24 -0.91 3.84
CA ILE A 20 7.23 0.35 3.08
C ILE A 20 6.25 0.25 1.91
N ALA A 21 6.27 -0.84 1.15
CA ALA A 21 5.36 -1.05 0.03
C ALA A 21 3.88 -1.10 0.46
N ASN A 22 3.58 -1.71 1.61
CA ASN A 22 2.23 -1.76 2.20
C ASN A 22 1.71 -0.35 2.56
N GLN A 23 2.57 0.53 3.06
CA GLN A 23 2.19 1.91 3.40
C GLN A 23 1.88 2.77 2.17
N HIS A 24 2.49 2.44 1.03
CA HIS A 24 2.43 3.28 -0.17
C HIS A 24 1.45 2.80 -1.24
N ASN A 25 0.60 1.82 -0.94
CA ASN A 25 -0.39 1.34 -1.87
C ASN A 25 -1.82 1.46 -1.35
N ILE A 26 -2.29 2.71 -1.30
CA ILE A 26 -3.63 3.07 -0.85
C ILE A 26 -4.50 3.26 -2.09
N PHE A 27 -5.52 2.41 -2.25
CA PHE A 27 -6.59 2.64 -3.21
C PHE A 27 -7.52 3.71 -2.66
N CYS A 28 -7.78 4.73 -3.47
CA CYS A 28 -8.62 5.87 -3.15
C CYS A 28 -9.85 5.89 -4.06
N HIS A 29 -11.02 6.10 -3.47
CA HIS A 29 -12.27 6.31 -4.20
C HIS A 29 -12.93 7.63 -3.74
N CYS A 30 -13.15 8.56 -4.66
CA CYS A 30 -13.86 9.80 -4.33
C CYS A 30 -15.37 9.62 -4.45
N GLN A 31 -16.09 9.75 -3.33
CA GLN A 31 -17.55 9.61 -3.32
C GLN A 31 -18.26 10.69 -4.16
N GLN A 32 -17.62 11.84 -4.40
CA GLN A 32 -18.26 12.96 -5.10
C GLN A 32 -18.15 12.86 -6.63
N CYS A 33 -16.97 12.58 -7.17
CA CYS A 33 -16.75 12.50 -8.63
C CYS A 33 -16.55 11.07 -9.14
N GLN A 34 -16.60 10.08 -8.24
CA GLN A 34 -16.46 8.65 -8.54
C GLN A 34 -15.10 8.28 -9.16
N ARG A 35 -14.10 9.15 -9.06
CA ARG A 35 -12.74 8.87 -9.52
C ARG A 35 -12.06 7.88 -8.56
N GLU A 36 -11.31 6.96 -9.16
CA GLU A 36 -10.48 5.98 -8.46
C GLU A 36 -9.00 6.22 -8.80
N TRP A 37 -8.11 6.06 -7.82
CA TRP A 37 -6.66 6.14 -8.03
C TRP A 37 -5.88 5.44 -6.92
N VAL A 38 -4.58 5.31 -7.11
CA VAL A 38 -3.65 4.78 -6.10
C VAL A 38 -2.75 5.91 -5.62
N ALA A 39 -2.60 6.02 -4.30
CA ALA A 39 -1.78 7.02 -3.64
C ALA A 39 -0.85 6.37 -2.63
N SER A 40 0.25 7.07 -2.34
CA SER A 40 1.22 6.67 -1.32
C SER A 40 0.97 7.29 0.05
N ALA A 41 -0.05 8.15 0.16
CA ALA A 41 -0.52 8.81 1.37
C ALA A 41 -1.97 9.29 1.17
N ALA A 42 -2.63 9.72 2.24
CA ALA A 42 -3.95 10.36 2.14
C ALA A 42 -3.83 11.71 1.41
N GLU A 43 -4.58 11.88 0.31
CA GLU A 43 -4.59 13.09 -0.50
C GLU A 43 -6.00 13.43 -1.01
N PRO A 44 -6.32 14.72 -1.21
CA PRO A 44 -7.62 15.12 -1.75
C PRO A 44 -7.76 14.71 -3.22
N CYS A 45 -9.01 14.52 -3.66
CA CYS A 45 -9.27 14.23 -5.06
C CYS A 45 -8.94 15.44 -5.94
N SER A 46 -8.57 15.21 -7.20
CA SER A 46 -8.34 16.27 -8.20
C SER A 46 -9.57 17.13 -8.49
N CYS A 47 -10.77 16.69 -8.09
CA CYS A 47 -11.99 17.50 -8.18
C CYS A 47 -12.14 18.50 -7.02
N GLY A 48 -11.21 18.50 -6.06
CA GLY A 48 -11.24 19.34 -4.85
C GLY A 48 -11.99 18.72 -3.67
N SER A 49 -12.61 17.54 -3.84
CA SER A 49 -13.32 16.86 -2.76
C SER A 49 -12.36 16.25 -1.73
N GLN A 50 -12.75 16.33 -0.46
CA GLN A 50 -12.10 15.64 0.66
C GLN A 50 -12.82 14.34 1.05
N LEU A 51 -13.96 14.03 0.39
CA LEU A 51 -14.74 12.80 0.62
C LEU A 51 -14.11 11.64 -0.16
N VAL A 52 -12.97 11.15 0.34
CA VAL A 52 -12.19 10.07 -0.25
C VAL A 52 -12.18 8.88 0.70
N GLU A 53 -12.74 7.75 0.25
CA GLU A 53 -12.60 6.47 0.92
C GLU A 53 -11.27 5.84 0.53
N THR A 54 -10.65 5.14 1.49
CA THR A 54 -9.34 4.51 1.28
C THR A 54 -9.33 3.07 1.75
N ILE A 55 -8.64 2.21 1.00
CA ILE A 55 -8.36 0.82 1.37
C ILE A 55 -6.95 0.46 0.90
N ALA A 56 -6.24 -0.39 1.65
CA ALA A 56 -4.97 -0.91 1.17
C ALA A 56 -5.19 -1.82 -0.06
N CYS A 57 -4.50 -1.55 -1.17
CA CYS A 57 -4.60 -2.35 -2.39
C CYS A 57 -4.08 -3.79 -2.21
N TRP A 58 -3.09 -3.97 -1.35
CA TRP A 58 -2.60 -5.27 -0.94
C TRP A 58 -2.10 -5.20 0.50
N GLN A 59 -2.29 -6.31 1.22
CA GLN A 59 -1.75 -6.53 2.55
C GLN A 59 -0.99 -7.85 2.52
N PHE A 60 0.32 -7.78 2.70
CA PHE A 60 1.08 -8.97 3.07
C PHE A 60 0.84 -9.25 4.56
N PRO A 61 0.66 -10.52 4.95
CA PRO A 61 0.56 -10.87 6.36
C PRO A 61 1.83 -10.44 7.09
N ASP A 62 1.66 -9.95 8.32
CA ASP A 62 2.76 -9.52 9.18
C ASP A 62 3.49 -10.71 9.85
N ASP A 63 2.91 -11.93 9.79
CA ASP A 63 3.41 -13.18 10.36
C ASP A 63 3.38 -14.37 9.37
#